data_AF-A0A968ZSU8-F1
#
_entry.id   AF-A0A968ZSU8-F1
#
_cell.length_a   1.000
_cell.length_b   1.000
_cell.length_c   1.000
_cell.angle_alpha   90.00
_cell.angle_beta   90.00
_cell.angle_gamma   90.00
#
_symmetry.space_group_name_H-M   'P 1'
#
loop_
_entity.id
_entity.type
_entity.pdbx_description
1 polymer ?
#
loop_
_entity_poly.entity_id
_entity_poly.type
_entity_poly.pdbx_seq_one_letter_code
_entity_poly.pdbx_strand_id
1 'polypeptide(L)'
;MANLEQQLPKMNYFPEKDVLHSPLLVVEVVSQSTKSDDHRSKRAEYGLLEIPEYWIVAPPGGKVTLCILEHQFYDFTEYHDAQ
;
A
#
# COMPACT_ATOMS: atom_id res chain seq x y z
N MET A 1 -49.15 -9.14 -1.29
CA MET A 1 -48.23 -10.12 -1.90
C MET A 1 -46.92 -9.39 -2.16
N ALA A 2 -45.93 -9.57 -1.28
CA ALA A 2 -44.65 -8.86 -1.33
C ALA A 2 -43.83 -9.34 -2.53
N ASN A 3 -43.30 -8.41 -3.34
CA ASN A 3 -42.26 -8.72 -4.31
C ASN A 3 -40.90 -8.58 -3.60
N LEU A 4 -40.27 -9.72 -3.35
CA LEU A 4 -38.91 -9.85 -2.83
C LEU A 4 -37.91 -9.63 -3.97
N GLU A 5 -37.65 -8.37 -4.31
CA GLU A 5 -36.35 -7.99 -4.87
C GLU A 5 -35.72 -6.99 -3.91
N GLN A 6 -35.01 -7.54 -2.92
CA GLN A 6 -33.94 -6.84 -2.24
C GLN A 6 -32.90 -6.47 -3.30
N GLN A 7 -33.10 -5.34 -3.97
CA GLN A 7 -32.01 -4.61 -4.57
C GLN A 7 -31.08 -4.19 -3.44
N LEU A 8 -30.08 -5.03 -3.17
CA LEU A 8 -28.87 -4.60 -2.46
C LEU A 8 -28.45 -3.26 -3.10
N PRO A 9 -28.10 -2.24 -2.30
CA PRO A 9 -27.62 -1.00 -2.86
C PRO A 9 -26.45 -1.34 -3.78
N LYS A 10 -26.59 -1.05 -5.08
CA LYS A 10 -25.47 -1.11 -6.01
C LYS A 10 -24.43 -0.18 -5.43
N MET A 11 -23.33 -0.74 -4.92
CA MET A 11 -22.17 -0.01 -4.45
C MET A 11 -21.47 0.64 -5.66
N ASN A 12 -22.16 1.56 -6.31
CA ASN A 12 -21.69 2.37 -7.42
C ASN A 12 -21.40 3.78 -6.89
N TYR A 13 -20.54 3.86 -5.88
CA TYR A 13 -19.97 5.11 -5.42
C TYR A 13 -18.45 5.07 -5.63
N PHE A 14 -18.02 5.38 -6.85
CA PHE A 14 -16.66 5.82 -7.11
C PHE A 14 -16.74 7.24 -7.66
N PRO A 15 -16.85 8.26 -6.80
CA PRO A 15 -16.73 9.64 -7.24
C PRO A 15 -15.28 9.83 -7.71
N GLU A 16 -15.15 10.18 -8.98
CA GLU A 16 -13.91 10.39 -9.72
C GLU A 16 -13.09 11.62 -9.23
N LYS A 17 -13.23 12.01 -7.95
CA LYS A 17 -12.62 13.24 -7.41
C LYS A 17 -12.35 13.31 -5.90
N ASP A 18 -12.49 12.21 -5.15
CA ASP A 18 -12.15 12.18 -3.72
C ASP A 18 -10.73 11.65 -3.44
N VAL A 19 -9.74 12.02 -4.26
CA VAL A 19 -8.33 11.88 -3.88
C VAL A 19 -7.94 13.09 -3.02
N LEU A 20 -8.59 13.26 -1.87
CA LEU A 20 -8.28 14.39 -0.98
C LEU A 20 -7.21 14.04 0.07
N HIS A 21 -6.97 12.74 0.29
CA HIS A 21 -6.01 12.29 1.29
C HIS A 21 -5.24 11.08 0.80
N SER A 22 -3.93 11.19 0.85
CA SER A 22 -3.05 10.05 0.69
C SER A 22 -3.35 8.99 1.75
N PRO A 23 -3.26 7.69 1.44
CA PRO A 23 -3.35 6.65 2.46
C PRO A 23 -2.34 6.90 3.58
N LEU A 24 -2.75 6.67 4.83
CA LEU A 24 -1.83 6.76 5.97
C LEU A 24 -0.78 5.65 5.96
N LEU A 25 -1.13 4.49 5.39
CA LEU A 25 -0.30 3.30 5.32
C LEU A 25 -0.54 2.56 4.00
N VAL A 26 0.56 2.17 3.35
CA VAL A 26 0.55 1.21 2.25
C VAL A 26 1.38 -0.02 2.63
N VAL A 27 0.84 -1.21 2.37
CA VAL A 27 1.56 -2.48 2.55
C VAL A 27 1.66 -3.17 1.19
N GLU A 28 2.88 -3.33 0.68
CA GLU A 28 3.16 -4.06 -0.55
C GLU A 28 3.76 -5.43 -0.23
N VAL A 29 3.12 -6.48 -0.72
CA VAL A 29 3.62 -7.85 -0.60
C VAL A 29 4.31 -8.22 -1.90
N VAL A 30 5.62 -8.47 -1.84
CA VAL A 30 6.46 -8.68 -3.02
C VAL A 30 6.78 -10.16 -3.22
N SER A 31 6.93 -10.57 -4.48
CA SER A 31 7.38 -11.93 -4.84
C SER A 31 8.79 -11.88 -5.43
N GLN A 32 9.47 -13.04 -5.51
CA GLN A 32 10.84 -13.10 -6.06
C GLN A 32 10.91 -12.70 -7.55
N SER A 33 9.80 -12.73 -8.28
CA SER A 33 9.77 -12.42 -9.72
C SER A 33 9.75 -10.92 -10.03
N THR A 34 9.40 -10.07 -9.06
CA THR A 34 9.51 -8.61 -9.19
C THR A 34 10.93 -8.17 -8.86
N LYS A 35 11.77 -8.00 -9.90
CA LYS A 35 13.14 -7.51 -9.79
C LYS A 35 13.17 -6.06 -9.27
N SER A 36 14.24 -5.75 -8.54
CA SER A 36 14.57 -4.52 -7.78
C SER A 36 14.21 -3.15 -8.36
N ASP A 37 13.97 -3.01 -9.66
CA ASP A 37 13.67 -1.71 -10.29
C ASP A 37 12.23 -1.23 -10.03
N ASP A 38 11.28 -2.16 -9.83
CA ASP A 38 9.87 -1.83 -9.63
C ASP A 38 9.63 -1.19 -8.24
N HIS A 39 10.34 -1.66 -7.21
CA HIS A 39 10.19 -1.15 -5.84
C HIS A 39 10.82 0.23 -5.63
N ARG A 40 11.91 0.54 -6.34
CA ARG A 40 12.55 1.85 -6.24
C ARG A 40 11.66 2.94 -6.83
N SER A 41 11.00 2.65 -7.95
CA SER A 41 10.10 3.59 -8.63
C SER A 41 8.86 3.88 -7.78
N LYS A 42 8.26 2.86 -7.16
CA LYS A 42 7.10 3.01 -6.27
C LYS A 42 7.41 3.79 -4.99
N ARG A 43 8.59 3.58 -4.39
CA ARG A 43 8.98 4.32 -3.17
C ARG A 43 9.08 5.83 -3.41
N ALA A 44 9.58 6.24 -4.57
CA ALA A 44 9.63 7.66 -4.95
C ALA A 44 8.22 8.23 -5.21
N GLU A 45 7.37 7.46 -5.89
CA GLU A 45 5.97 7.84 -6.14
C GLU A 45 5.19 8.01 -4.83
N TYR A 46 5.33 7.07 -3.88
CA TYR A 46 4.65 7.15 -2.57
C TYR A 46 5.16 8.29 -1.70
N GLY A 47 6.44 8.66 -1.82
CA GLY A 47 6.98 9.85 -1.17
C GLY A 47 6.38 11.15 -1.73
N LEU A 48 6.19 11.23 -3.06
CA LEU A 48 5.51 12.37 -3.70
C LEU A 48 4.03 12.45 -3.32
N LEU A 49 3.40 11.32 -3.03
CA LEU A 49 2.02 11.26 -2.53
C LEU A 49 1.93 11.55 -1.03
N GLU A 50 3.04 11.83 -0.32
CA GLU A 50 3.04 12.11 1.12
C GLU A 50 2.43 10.99 1.98
N ILE A 51 2.63 9.72 1.58
CA ILE A 51 2.20 8.56 2.36
C ILE A 51 3.13 8.44 3.59
N PRO A 52 2.64 8.59 4.84
CA PRO A 52 3.50 8.59 6.02
C PRO A 52 4.23 7.26 6.25
N GLU A 53 3.55 6.14 6.02
CA GLU A 53 4.09 4.80 6.24
C GLU A 53 3.95 3.88 5.02
N TYR A 54 5.05 3.21 4.66
CA TYR A 54 5.08 2.27 3.55
C TYR A 54 5.87 1.01 3.92
N TRP A 55 5.20 -0.15 3.87
CA TRP A 55 5.77 -1.42 4.30
C TRP A 55 5.97 -2.33 3.10
N ILE A 56 7.15 -2.92 3.00
CA ILE A 56 7.47 -3.92 1.98
C ILE A 56 7.62 -5.25 2.68
N VAL A 57 6.69 -6.17 2.41
CA VAL A 57 6.70 -7.52 2.97
C VAL A 57 7.23 -8.47 1.91
N ALA A 58 8.34 -9.12 2.20
CA ALA A 58 8.91 -10.20 1.39
C ALA A 58 8.77 -11.53 2.15
N PRO A 59 7.66 -12.28 1.93
CA PRO A 59 7.43 -13.56 2.60
C PRO A 59 8.56 -14.58 2.39
N PRO A 60 9.14 -14.73 1.19
CA PRO A 60 10.31 -15.57 1.01
C PRO A 60 11.50 -15.01 1.81
N GLY A 61 11.92 -15.73 2.85
CA GLY A 61 12.99 -15.29 3.75
C GLY A 61 12.53 -14.43 4.93
N GLY A 62 11.22 -14.23 5.12
CA GLY A 62 10.66 -13.62 6.32
C GLY A 62 11.16 -12.21 6.60
N LYS A 63 11.21 -11.35 5.57
CA LYS A 63 11.70 -9.97 5.68
C LYS A 63 10.57 -8.95 5.58
N VAL A 64 10.59 -7.93 6.43
CA VAL A 64 9.73 -6.75 6.34
C VAL A 64 10.60 -5.50 6.36
N THR A 65 10.43 -4.61 5.38
CA THR A 65 11.07 -3.29 5.36
C THR A 65 10.02 -2.23 5.70
N LEU A 66 10.17 -1.60 6.86
CA LEU A 66 9.37 -0.45 7.29
C LEU A 66 9.98 0.82 6.69
N CYS A 67 9.19 1.61 5.94
CA CYS A 67 9.59 2.90 5.43
C CYS A 67 8.75 4.01 6.08
N ILE A 68 9.41 4.99 6.70
CA ILE A 68 8.78 6.17 7.33
C ILE A 68 9.17 7.42 6.54
N LEU A 69 8.19 8.22 6.13
CA LEU A 69 8.43 9.43 5.35
C LEU A 69 8.92 10.56 6.26
N GLU A 70 10.12 11.03 6.01
CA GLU A 70 10.77 12.15 6.70
C GLU A 70 11.27 13.16 5.65
N HIS A 71 10.80 14.41 5.73
CA HIS A 71 11.23 15.50 4.83
C HIS A 71 11.20 15.13 3.32
N GLN A 72 10.12 14.49 2.84
CA GLN A 72 9.93 14.00 1.46
C GLN A 72 10.75 12.76 1.05
N PHE A 73 11.49 12.14 1.97
CA PHE A 73 12.27 10.93 1.70
C PHE A 73 11.93 9.83 2.71
N TYR A 74 11.94 8.58 2.27
CA TYR A 74 11.73 7.47 3.19
C TYR A 74 13.03 7.05 3.86
N ASP A 75 13.07 7.17 5.20
CA ASP A 75 13.95 6.37 6.02
C ASP A 75 13.40 4.95 6.11
N PHE A 76 14.27 3.94 6.25
CA PHE A 76 13.83 2.56 6.32
C PHE A 76 14.54 1.73 7.39
N THR A 77 13.79 0.79 7.96
CA THR A 77 14.30 -0.23 8.90
C THR A 77 13.88 -1.61 8.40
N GLU A 78 14.81 -2.56 8.41
CA GLU A 78 14.53 -3.94 8.02
C GLU A 78 14.39 -4.83 9.24
N TYR A 79 13.33 -5.65 9.23
CA TYR A 79 13.06 -6.69 10.19
C TYR A 79 13.14 -8.04 9.49
N HIS A 80 13.74 -8.99 10.18
CA HIS A 80 13.83 -10.37 9.75
C HIS A 80 13.21 -11.24 10.82
N ASP A 81 12.62 -12.36 10.40
CA ASP A 81 12.14 -13.37 11.33
C ASP A 81 13.27 -13.80 12.28
N ALA A 82 12.93 -13.95 13.55
CA ALA A 82 13.86 -14.45 14.55
C ALA A 82 13.94 -15.97 14.36
N GLN A 83 14.98 -16.43 13.64
CA GLN A 83 15.31 -17.86 13.53
C GLN A 83 15.56 -18.48 14.90
#